data_AF-A0A3B6AXF4-F1
#
_entry.id   AF-A0A3B6AXF4-F1
#
_cell.length_a   1.000
_cell.length_b   1.000
_cell.length_c   1.000
_cell.angle_alpha   90.00
_cell.angle_beta   90.00
_cell.angle_gamma   90.00
#
_symmetry.space_group_name_H-M   'P 1'
#
loop_
_entity.id
_entity.type
_entity.pdbx_description
1 polymer ?
#
loop_
_entity_poly.entity_id
_entity_poly.type
_entity_poly.pdbx_seq_one_letter_code
_entity_poly.pdbx_strand_id
1 'polypeptide(L)'
;MASSITAPAAAPGSVVRPPAKVRPRPPSSRFNPNDPRRNADGSAVVTWKGPMRAAPARKKWPNPFQRMVAAALDAVEDRLVVGILERKHPLPRTADPAVQISGNYAPVGELPPAGPEDLPVVSGRVPACLEGVYVRNGANPLHAPRAGHHLFDGDGMLHAVRLGGGRAESYACRFTETARLRQEREIGRPIFPKAIGELHGHSGVARLALFGARSICGVVDASQGIGVANAGLVYHDGRLLAMSEDDLPYHVRVTPDGDLETVGRYDFNGQLDGAMIAHPKLDPATGELFALSYNVVSKPYLKYFYFTADGHKSHDVDIPVDEPTMIHDFAVSENYAIVPDQQIVFKLQEMVLGGSPVVYDKNKTARFGVLPKRAANASDLRWVEVPGCFCFHLWNAWEDEATGEIVVIGSCMTPPDAVFNESPDQEQSFRSVLSEIRLDPRTGTSRRRAVLREADQVNLEAGMVNRQLLGRKTRYAYLAISEPWPRVSGFAKVDLESGTVEKFTYGEGRYGGEPCFVPHADGSGAEDDGYVLCFVHDESRGNADGTSSELLVVNARDLRSEATVKLPGRVPRISRHVHHRHGAAATSPAIAS
;
A
#
# COMPACT_ATOMS: atom_id res chain seq x y z
N MET A 1 -78.45 21.43 33.08
CA MET A 1 -78.97 20.68 34.24
C MET A 1 -77.74 20.11 34.95
N ALA A 2 -77.29 20.65 36.09
CA ALA A 2 -77.74 20.26 37.44
C ALA A 2 -77.55 18.74 37.66
N SER A 3 -76.77 18.19 38.59
CA SER A 3 -76.30 18.66 39.89
C SER A 3 -75.14 17.81 40.43
N SER A 4 -74.56 18.29 41.53
CA SER A 4 -73.65 17.70 42.53
C SER A 4 -73.98 16.26 42.96
N ILE A 5 -73.05 15.51 43.60
CA ILE A 5 -72.99 15.40 45.07
C ILE A 5 -71.74 14.61 45.58
N THR A 6 -71.03 15.27 46.52
CA THR A 6 -70.26 14.85 47.72
C THR A 6 -69.10 13.83 47.74
N ALA A 7 -67.98 14.29 48.33
CA ALA A 7 -66.99 13.52 49.11
C ALA A 7 -67.35 13.53 50.62
N PRO A 8 -66.78 12.64 51.46
CA PRO A 8 -65.58 12.96 52.30
C PRO A 8 -64.67 11.71 52.51
N ALA A 9 -63.48 11.66 53.15
CA ALA A 9 -62.76 12.46 54.15
C ALA A 9 -61.23 12.18 54.08
N ALA A 10 -60.42 13.11 54.62
CA ALA A 10 -58.95 13.07 54.82
C ALA A 10 -58.52 12.16 56.00
N ALA A 11 -57.27 11.77 56.29
CA ALA A 11 -55.91 12.35 56.15
C ALA A 11 -54.83 11.23 56.40
N PRO A 12 -53.51 11.46 56.64
CA PRO A 12 -52.63 12.63 56.44
C PRO A 12 -51.25 12.36 55.77
N GLY A 13 -50.70 13.40 55.12
CA GLY A 13 -49.30 13.87 55.17
C GLY A 13 -48.12 12.98 54.73
N SER A 14 -47.46 13.33 53.62
CA SER A 14 -46.01 13.65 53.62
C SER A 14 -45.57 14.40 52.36
N VAL A 15 -44.54 15.20 52.56
CA VAL A 15 -44.00 16.32 51.75
C VAL A 15 -43.41 15.88 50.40
N VAL A 16 -43.83 16.53 49.31
CA VAL A 16 -43.18 16.44 47.99
C VAL A 16 -42.05 17.47 47.89
N ARG A 17 -40.80 17.01 47.67
CA ARG A 17 -39.63 17.86 47.39
C ARG A 17 -39.55 18.21 45.90
N PRO A 18 -39.19 19.45 45.51
CA PRO A 18 -38.97 19.84 44.12
C PRO A 18 -37.60 19.34 43.60
N PRO A 19 -37.41 19.24 42.27
CA PRO A 19 -36.20 18.68 41.68
C PRO A 19 -34.98 19.59 41.90
N ALA A 20 -33.84 18.96 42.22
CA ALA A 20 -32.60 19.64 42.55
C ALA A 20 -31.97 20.32 41.33
N LYS A 21 -31.66 21.62 41.48
CA LYS A 21 -30.80 22.38 40.57
C LYS A 21 -29.36 21.84 40.64
N VAL A 22 -28.85 21.31 39.54
CA VAL A 22 -27.43 20.94 39.39
C VAL A 22 -26.60 22.21 39.37
N ARG A 23 -25.70 22.37 40.35
CA ARG A 23 -24.68 23.44 40.36
C ARG A 23 -23.53 23.07 39.41
N PRO A 24 -22.98 24.02 38.64
CA PRO A 24 -21.77 23.77 37.86
C PRO A 24 -20.58 23.54 38.79
N ARG A 25 -19.77 22.53 38.46
CA ARG A 25 -18.50 22.21 39.15
C ARG A 25 -17.49 23.34 38.93
N PRO A 26 -16.63 23.66 39.92
CA PRO A 26 -15.56 24.65 39.74
C PRO A 26 -14.49 24.11 38.79
N PRO A 27 -13.80 24.98 38.03
CA PRO A 27 -12.72 24.57 37.14
C PRO A 27 -11.49 24.19 37.97
N SER A 28 -11.19 22.90 38.07
CA SER A 28 -9.96 22.39 38.67
C SER A 28 -9.01 21.84 37.59
N SER A 29 -8.16 22.71 37.06
CA SER A 29 -6.71 22.51 36.92
C SER A 29 -6.17 23.62 36.02
N ARG A 30 -5.14 24.31 36.50
CA ARG A 30 -4.45 25.37 35.78
C ARG A 30 -3.87 24.79 34.50
N PHE A 31 -4.27 25.33 33.36
CA PHE A 31 -3.60 25.12 32.08
C PHE A 31 -2.11 25.49 32.25
N ASN A 32 -1.23 24.49 32.17
CA ASN A 32 0.20 24.71 32.10
C ASN A 32 0.59 24.60 30.61
N PRO A 33 0.80 25.72 29.90
CA PRO A 33 1.20 25.71 28.48
C PRO A 33 2.57 25.05 28.23
N ASN A 34 3.29 24.69 29.30
CA ASN A 34 4.60 24.02 29.24
C ASN A 34 4.56 22.54 29.70
N ASP A 35 3.41 21.84 29.71
CA ASP A 35 3.41 20.38 29.95
C ASP A 35 3.86 19.64 28.67
N PRO A 36 5.05 19.00 28.64
CA PRO A 36 5.62 18.37 27.45
C PRO A 36 4.84 17.11 26.98
N ARG A 37 3.71 16.77 27.62
CA ARG A 37 2.84 15.64 27.28
C ARG A 37 1.58 16.03 26.50
N ARG A 38 1.42 17.30 26.09
CA ARG A 38 0.28 17.77 25.31
C ARG A 38 0.71 18.66 24.14
N ASN A 39 0.03 18.53 23.00
CA ASN A 39 0.18 19.43 21.86
C ASN A 39 -0.52 20.77 22.12
N ALA A 40 -0.27 21.78 21.28
CA ALA A 40 -0.83 23.13 21.39
C ALA A 40 -2.38 23.17 21.32
N ASP A 41 -3.02 22.14 20.76
CA ASP A 41 -4.47 21.97 20.68
C ASP A 41 -5.07 21.20 21.88
N GLY A 42 -4.26 20.83 22.87
CA GLY A 42 -4.68 20.09 24.05
C GLY A 42 -4.82 18.58 23.87
N SER A 43 -4.53 18.04 22.68
CA SER A 43 -4.45 16.59 22.43
C SER A 43 -3.26 15.97 23.18
N ALA A 44 -3.42 14.72 23.63
CA ALA A 44 -2.36 13.99 24.32
C ALA A 44 -1.23 13.65 23.35
N VAL A 45 0.02 13.84 23.76
CA VAL A 45 1.17 13.30 23.02
C VAL A 45 1.03 11.78 22.99
N VAL A 46 0.76 11.25 21.80
CA VAL A 46 0.71 9.81 21.56
C VAL A 46 2.11 9.27 21.81
N THR A 47 2.30 8.62 22.95
CA THR A 47 3.55 7.90 23.24
C THR A 47 3.58 6.65 22.37
N TRP A 48 4.58 6.55 21.49
CA TRP A 48 4.84 5.36 20.69
C TRP A 48 4.95 4.15 21.63
N LYS A 49 3.93 3.30 21.62
CA LYS A 49 3.94 1.97 22.23
C LYS A 49 4.23 0.96 21.11
N GLY A 50 5.39 1.07 20.47
CA GLY A 50 5.80 0.11 19.46
C GLY A 50 5.81 -1.32 20.00
N PRO A 51 6.09 -2.33 19.15
CA PRO A 51 6.29 -3.70 19.62
C PRO A 51 7.28 -3.69 20.79
N MET A 52 6.97 -4.47 21.84
CA MET A 52 7.73 -4.56 23.08
C MET A 52 9.22 -4.43 22.77
N ARG A 53 9.89 -3.47 23.45
CA ARG A 53 11.35 -3.27 23.37
C ARG A 53 12.02 -4.63 23.24
N ALA A 54 12.41 -5.01 22.03
CA ALA A 54 13.36 -6.09 21.86
C ALA A 54 14.54 -5.66 22.73
N ALA A 55 14.92 -6.50 23.71
CA ALA A 55 16.12 -6.23 24.48
C ALA A 55 17.23 -5.90 23.48
N PRO A 56 17.95 -4.77 23.61
CA PRO A 56 18.87 -4.34 22.58
C PRO A 56 19.83 -5.49 22.31
N ALA A 57 19.70 -6.11 21.14
CA ALA A 57 20.72 -6.99 20.65
C ALA A 57 21.98 -6.10 20.62
N ARG A 58 22.95 -6.39 21.48
CA ARG A 58 24.22 -5.68 21.42
C ARG A 58 24.90 -6.20 20.18
N LYS A 59 24.81 -5.47 19.05
CA LYS A 59 25.66 -5.72 17.88
C LYS A 59 27.09 -5.91 18.39
N LYS A 60 27.60 -7.14 18.25
CA LYS A 60 28.98 -7.44 18.57
C LYS A 60 29.79 -6.84 17.45
N TRP A 61 30.26 -5.60 17.65
CA TRP A 61 31.15 -4.96 16.70
C TRP A 61 32.35 -5.87 16.44
N PRO A 62 32.69 -6.15 15.17
CA PRO A 62 33.80 -7.03 14.82
C PRO A 62 35.12 -6.58 15.45
N ASN A 63 35.33 -5.27 15.65
CA ASN A 63 36.50 -4.74 16.32
C ASN A 63 36.24 -3.44 17.13
N PRO A 64 37.14 -3.08 18.07
CA PRO A 64 37.01 -1.87 18.90
C PRO A 64 37.02 -0.56 18.10
N PHE A 65 37.69 -0.52 16.95
CA PHE A 65 37.77 0.66 16.09
C PHE A 65 36.40 0.99 15.49
N GLN A 66 35.71 0.00 14.90
CA GLN A 66 34.35 0.16 14.36
C GLN A 66 33.36 0.61 15.43
N ARG A 67 33.49 0.09 16.66
CA ARG A 67 32.67 0.53 17.79
C ARG A 67 32.89 2.01 18.12
N MET A 68 34.15 2.47 18.12
CA MET A 68 34.49 3.87 18.36
C MET A 68 33.98 4.77 17.22
N VAL A 69 34.17 4.35 15.97
CA VAL A 69 33.70 5.08 14.79
C VAL A 69 32.17 5.16 14.76
N ALA A 70 31.47 4.06 15.03
CA ALA A 70 30.01 4.06 15.14
C ALA A 70 29.53 5.05 16.21
N ALA A 71 30.14 5.05 17.40
CA ALA A 71 29.80 6.00 18.45
C ALA A 71 30.08 7.47 18.05
N ALA A 72 31.16 7.72 17.31
CA ALA A 72 31.47 9.06 16.81
C ALA A 72 30.46 9.52 15.75
N LEU A 73 30.11 8.68 14.79
CA LEU A 73 29.11 8.97 13.76
C LEU A 73 27.71 9.15 14.36
N ASP A 74 27.38 8.44 15.42
CA ASP A 74 26.13 8.61 16.16
C ASP A 74 26.08 9.96 16.87
N ALA A 75 27.20 10.39 17.48
CA ALA A 75 27.29 11.73 18.06
C ALA A 75 27.16 12.83 16.99
N VAL A 76 27.67 12.60 15.77
CA VAL A 76 27.48 13.52 14.63
C VAL A 76 26.02 13.57 14.21
N GLU A 77 25.34 12.43 14.08
CA GLU A 77 23.91 12.38 13.77
C GLU A 77 23.10 13.18 14.80
N ASP A 78 23.32 12.94 16.09
CA ASP A 78 22.52 13.53 17.16
C ASP A 78 22.74 15.04 17.30
N ARG A 79 23.99 15.50 17.24
CA ARG A 79 24.33 16.90 17.49
C ARG A 79 24.17 17.77 16.25
N LEU A 80 24.58 17.28 15.09
CA LEU A 80 24.61 18.07 13.86
C LEU A 80 23.33 17.85 13.04
N VAL A 81 23.07 16.61 12.61
CA VAL A 81 21.95 16.33 11.70
C VAL A 81 20.62 16.58 12.42
N VAL A 82 20.36 15.86 13.50
CA VAL A 82 19.13 16.01 14.28
C VAL A 82 19.11 17.35 15.03
N GLY A 83 20.20 17.66 15.74
CA GLY A 83 20.25 18.82 16.64
C GLY A 83 20.25 20.19 15.96
N ILE A 84 20.86 20.32 14.78
CA ILE A 84 21.04 21.62 14.10
C ILE A 84 20.23 21.69 12.81
N LEU A 85 20.28 20.66 11.96
CA LEU A 85 19.65 20.68 10.63
C LEU A 85 18.16 20.33 10.65
N GLU A 86 17.72 19.43 11.52
CA GLU A 86 16.33 18.96 11.53
C GLU A 86 15.48 19.63 12.62
N ARG A 87 15.92 19.64 13.89
CA ARG A 87 15.11 20.12 15.04
C ARG A 87 14.62 21.56 14.93
N LYS A 88 15.32 22.41 14.17
CA LYS A 88 14.95 23.82 13.99
C LYS A 88 13.83 24.02 12.97
N HIS A 89 13.49 22.99 12.21
CA HIS A 89 12.49 23.03 11.15
C HIS A 89 11.39 22.02 11.47
N PRO A 90 10.12 22.44 11.56
CA PRO A 90 9.02 21.49 11.71
C PRO A 90 8.96 20.56 10.50
N LEU A 91 8.70 19.28 10.75
CA LEU A 91 8.48 18.32 9.67
C LEU A 91 7.14 18.63 8.98
N PRO A 92 7.05 18.53 7.64
CA PRO A 92 5.77 18.55 6.96
C PRO A 92 4.95 17.33 7.38
N ARG A 93 3.62 17.44 7.37
CA ARG A 93 2.72 16.35 7.78
C ARG A 93 2.95 15.05 6.99
N THR A 94 3.36 15.15 5.73
CA THR A 94 3.73 14.01 4.87
C THR A 94 4.97 13.25 5.35
N ALA A 95 5.84 13.89 6.15
CA ALA A 95 7.02 13.27 6.73
C ALA A 95 6.99 13.26 8.26
N ASP A 96 5.95 13.77 8.93
CA ASP A 96 5.86 13.74 10.38
C ASP A 96 5.36 12.38 10.86
N PRO A 97 6.17 11.58 11.59
CA PRO A 97 5.72 10.30 12.11
C PRO A 97 4.46 10.43 12.99
N ALA A 98 4.28 11.54 13.71
CA ALA A 98 3.10 11.74 14.55
C ALA A 98 1.79 11.76 13.73
N VAL A 99 1.88 12.05 12.43
CA VAL A 99 0.77 11.95 11.47
C VAL A 99 0.80 10.61 10.75
N GLN A 100 1.94 10.27 10.14
CA GLN A 100 2.08 9.15 9.20
C GLN A 100 1.93 7.76 9.83
N ILE A 101 2.23 7.60 11.13
CA ILE A 101 2.05 6.35 11.87
C ILE A 101 0.97 6.46 12.97
N SER A 102 0.02 7.38 12.81
CA SER A 102 -1.09 7.58 13.75
C SER A 102 -2.25 6.58 13.54
N GLY A 103 -3.01 6.31 14.59
CA GLY A 103 -4.19 5.43 14.52
C GLY A 103 -3.85 4.01 14.03
N ASN A 104 -4.63 3.50 13.06
CA ASN A 104 -4.40 2.17 12.47
C ASN A 104 -3.24 2.13 11.44
N TYR A 105 -2.49 3.22 11.27
CA TYR A 105 -1.20 3.21 10.55
C TYR A 105 -0.02 2.87 11.47
N ALA A 106 -0.24 2.85 12.79
CA ALA A 106 0.80 2.48 13.74
C ALA A 106 1.24 1.02 13.53
N PRO A 107 2.55 0.73 13.72
CA PRO A 107 3.08 -0.62 13.50
C PRO A 107 2.51 -1.63 14.52
N VAL A 108 2.55 -2.90 14.15
CA VAL A 108 2.23 -4.05 15.00
C VAL A 108 3.42 -5.01 15.08
N GLY A 109 3.43 -5.86 16.11
CA GLY A 109 4.41 -6.95 16.22
C GLY A 109 4.00 -8.16 15.39
N GLU A 110 4.93 -9.10 15.23
CA GLU A 110 4.65 -10.38 14.59
C GLU A 110 3.71 -11.25 15.42
N LEU A 111 2.93 -12.06 14.73
CA LEU A 111 2.11 -13.11 15.31
C LEU A 111 2.45 -14.43 14.60
N PRO A 112 2.85 -15.48 15.34
CA PRO A 112 2.96 -16.82 14.77
C PRO A 112 1.58 -17.32 14.32
N PRO A 113 1.51 -18.44 13.57
CA PRO A 113 0.24 -18.98 13.11
C PRO A 113 -0.74 -19.22 14.27
N ALA A 114 -1.84 -18.50 14.23
CA ALA A 114 -3.00 -18.70 15.09
C ALA A 114 -4.00 -19.62 14.37
N GLY A 115 -4.57 -20.59 15.09
CA GLY A 115 -5.46 -21.60 14.52
C GLY A 115 -6.91 -21.13 14.34
N PRO A 116 -7.81 -22.01 13.86
CA PRO A 116 -9.22 -21.68 13.64
C PRO A 116 -9.96 -21.20 14.90
N GLU A 117 -9.54 -21.67 16.08
CA GLU A 117 -10.07 -21.27 17.38
C GLU A 117 -9.87 -19.78 17.71
N ASP A 118 -8.80 -19.19 17.17
CA ASP A 118 -8.46 -17.78 17.31
C ASP A 118 -9.06 -16.92 16.18
N LEU A 119 -9.76 -17.55 15.23
CA LEU A 119 -10.34 -16.95 14.03
C LEU A 119 -11.85 -17.18 13.95
N PRO A 120 -12.64 -16.79 14.97
CA PRO A 120 -14.06 -17.08 14.99
C PRO A 120 -14.79 -16.34 13.85
N VAL A 121 -15.64 -17.07 13.14
CA VAL A 121 -16.61 -16.49 12.21
C VAL A 121 -17.72 -15.84 13.03
N VAL A 122 -17.78 -14.51 13.03
CA VAL A 122 -18.74 -13.74 13.83
C VAL A 122 -20.07 -13.52 13.11
N SER A 123 -20.09 -13.69 11.79
CA SER A 123 -21.30 -13.63 10.96
C SER A 123 -21.10 -14.44 9.68
N GLY A 124 -22.18 -15.07 9.20
CA GLY A 124 -22.20 -15.81 7.94
C GLY A 124 -21.39 -17.11 7.97
N ARG A 125 -20.91 -17.54 6.80
CA ARG A 125 -20.10 -18.76 6.61
C ARG A 125 -19.10 -18.54 5.49
N VAL A 126 -17.83 -18.87 5.74
CA VAL A 126 -16.80 -18.83 4.69
C VAL A 126 -17.18 -19.83 3.58
N PRO A 127 -17.35 -19.38 2.32
CA PRO A 127 -17.65 -20.25 1.19
C PRO A 127 -16.66 -21.41 1.07
N ALA A 128 -17.17 -22.63 0.90
CA ALA A 128 -16.33 -23.84 0.87
C ALA A 128 -15.40 -23.91 -0.35
N CYS A 129 -15.73 -23.19 -1.42
CA CYS A 129 -14.91 -23.09 -2.63
C CYS A 129 -13.70 -22.15 -2.49
N LEU A 130 -13.62 -21.34 -1.43
CA LEU A 130 -12.44 -20.52 -1.14
C LEU A 130 -11.34 -21.39 -0.54
N GLU A 131 -10.37 -21.73 -1.39
CA GLU A 131 -9.18 -22.49 -1.04
C GLU A 131 -7.93 -21.71 -1.46
N GLY A 132 -7.03 -21.47 -0.50
CA GLY A 132 -5.79 -20.76 -0.76
C GLY A 132 -5.31 -19.94 0.42
N VAL A 133 -4.44 -18.98 0.12
CA VAL A 133 -3.88 -18.05 1.09
C VAL A 133 -4.05 -16.65 0.55
N TYR A 134 -4.73 -15.81 1.32
CA TYR A 134 -4.80 -14.38 1.12
C TYR A 134 -3.63 -13.72 1.85
N VAL A 135 -2.69 -13.14 1.10
CA VAL A 135 -1.52 -12.47 1.64
C VAL A 135 -1.56 -10.99 1.29
N ARG A 136 -1.33 -10.15 2.30
CA ARG A 136 -1.20 -8.70 2.14
C ARG A 136 0.16 -8.23 2.60
N ASN A 137 0.81 -7.37 1.83
CA ASN A 137 2.02 -6.67 2.26
C ASN A 137 1.67 -5.32 2.89
N GLY A 138 2.60 -4.67 3.59
CA GLY A 138 2.38 -3.34 4.16
C GLY A 138 3.63 -2.77 4.79
N ALA A 139 3.71 -1.44 4.86
CA ALA A 139 4.72 -0.76 5.64
C ALA A 139 4.39 -0.89 7.15
N ASN A 140 5.38 -1.27 7.94
CA ASN A 140 5.24 -1.49 9.37
C ASN A 140 6.62 -1.25 10.01
N PRO A 141 7.02 0.00 10.31
CA PRO A 141 8.37 0.27 10.82
C PRO A 141 8.64 -0.50 12.13
N LEU A 142 9.68 -1.34 12.15
CA LEU A 142 10.04 -2.15 13.32
C LEU A 142 10.49 -1.25 14.49
N HIS A 143 11.31 -0.25 14.16
CA HIS A 143 11.83 0.71 15.12
C HIS A 143 11.19 2.08 14.94
N ALA A 144 10.99 2.80 16.05
CA ALA A 144 10.49 4.17 16.01
C ALA A 144 11.39 5.06 15.12
N PRO A 145 10.83 5.78 14.12
CA PRO A 145 11.59 6.72 13.32
C PRO A 145 12.27 7.79 14.19
N ARG A 146 13.49 8.17 13.85
CA ARG A 146 14.26 9.20 14.58
C ARG A 146 14.02 10.61 14.06
N ALA A 147 13.62 10.71 12.80
CA ALA A 147 13.37 11.93 12.06
C ALA A 147 12.15 11.73 11.15
N GLY A 148 12.11 12.40 10.01
CA GLY A 148 11.00 12.31 9.07
C GLY A 148 10.73 10.88 8.61
N HIS A 149 9.46 10.54 8.46
CA HIS A 149 8.98 9.24 8.03
C HIS A 149 7.69 9.42 7.25
N HIS A 150 7.71 9.03 5.97
CA HIS A 150 6.50 8.89 5.18
C HIS A 150 5.95 7.48 5.32
N LEU A 151 4.64 7.32 5.10
CA LEU A 151 3.92 6.05 5.14
C LEU A 151 4.64 4.91 4.37
N PHE A 152 5.24 5.23 3.23
CA PHE A 152 5.90 4.26 2.35
C PHE A 152 7.32 3.88 2.78
N ASP A 153 7.91 4.51 3.80
CA ASP A 153 9.28 4.20 4.23
C ASP A 153 9.38 3.09 5.30
N GLY A 154 8.24 2.53 5.73
CA GLY A 154 8.19 1.50 6.77
C GLY A 154 8.65 0.13 6.26
N ASP A 155 9.16 -0.71 7.16
CA ASP A 155 9.63 -2.05 6.80
C ASP A 155 8.46 -2.93 6.33
N GLY A 156 8.69 -3.82 5.36
CA GLY A 156 7.67 -4.71 4.81
C GLY A 156 7.22 -5.76 5.82
N MET A 157 5.91 -5.85 6.05
CA MET A 157 5.28 -6.86 6.88
C MET A 157 4.10 -7.50 6.16
N LEU A 158 4.12 -8.83 6.13
CA LEU A 158 3.12 -9.65 5.47
C LEU A 158 2.09 -10.15 6.48
N HIS A 159 0.82 -10.13 6.08
CA HIS A 159 -0.29 -10.75 6.79
C HIS A 159 -0.87 -11.84 5.91
N ALA A 160 -0.98 -13.07 6.41
CA ALA A 160 -1.53 -14.20 5.67
C ALA A 160 -2.76 -14.76 6.39
N VAL A 161 -3.83 -15.04 5.64
CA VAL A 161 -4.96 -15.86 6.08
C VAL A 161 -5.09 -17.06 5.15
N ARG A 162 -4.97 -18.27 5.69
CA ARG A 162 -5.23 -19.51 4.96
C ARG A 162 -6.73 -19.82 5.01
N LEU A 163 -7.34 -20.03 3.85
CA LEU A 163 -8.75 -20.40 3.69
C LEU A 163 -8.83 -21.82 3.11
N GLY A 164 -9.70 -22.64 3.68
CA GLY A 164 -9.90 -24.01 3.22
C GLY A 164 -11.06 -24.70 3.94
N GLY A 165 -11.77 -25.60 3.26
CA GLY A 165 -12.84 -26.38 3.87
C GLY A 165 -13.99 -25.55 4.47
N GLY A 166 -14.21 -24.32 3.97
CA GLY A 166 -15.24 -23.41 4.47
C GLY A 166 -14.93 -22.77 5.83
N ARG A 167 -13.65 -22.58 6.15
CA ARG A 167 -13.17 -21.87 7.36
C ARG A 167 -11.89 -21.07 7.07
N ALA A 168 -11.56 -20.15 7.97
CA ALA A 168 -10.21 -19.62 8.08
C ALA A 168 -9.36 -20.59 8.92
N GLU A 169 -8.33 -21.16 8.30
CA GLU A 169 -7.51 -22.22 8.90
C GLU A 169 -6.39 -21.67 9.76
N SER A 170 -5.78 -20.57 9.32
CA SER A 170 -4.75 -19.89 10.10
C SER A 170 -4.60 -18.42 9.73
N TYR A 171 -4.04 -17.66 10.65
CA TYR A 171 -3.57 -16.29 10.45
C TYR A 171 -2.15 -16.14 11.01
N ALA A 172 -1.27 -15.53 10.24
CA ALA A 172 0.06 -15.17 10.69
C ALA A 172 0.45 -13.78 10.17
N CYS A 173 1.35 -13.11 10.87
CA CYS A 173 1.98 -11.91 10.33
C CYS A 173 3.47 -11.81 10.69
N ARG A 174 4.30 -11.59 9.67
CA ARG A 174 5.76 -11.63 9.75
C ARG A 174 6.39 -10.50 8.98
N PHE A 175 7.51 -9.99 9.47
CA PHE A 175 8.34 -9.11 8.66
C PHE A 175 8.95 -9.87 7.50
N THR A 176 9.10 -9.20 6.36
CA THR A 176 10.04 -9.63 5.34
C THR A 176 11.44 -9.33 5.87
N GLU A 177 12.26 -10.36 6.07
CA GLU A 177 13.60 -10.23 6.67
C GLU A 177 14.60 -9.66 5.65
N THR A 178 14.44 -8.37 5.32
CA THR A 178 15.31 -7.65 4.40
C THR A 178 16.72 -7.49 4.96
N ALA A 179 17.72 -7.33 4.08
CA ALA A 179 19.10 -7.07 4.51
C ALA A 179 19.19 -5.81 5.40
N ARG A 180 18.39 -4.79 5.10
CA ARG A 180 18.18 -3.60 5.91
C ARG A 180 17.65 -3.96 7.30
N LEU A 181 16.51 -4.66 7.38
CA LEU A 181 15.82 -4.95 8.63
C LEU A 181 16.68 -5.81 9.56
N ARG A 182 17.36 -6.83 9.03
CA ARG A 182 18.27 -7.68 9.82
C ARG A 182 19.36 -6.85 10.51
N GLN A 183 19.97 -5.92 9.78
CA GLN A 183 20.98 -5.02 10.34
C GLN A 183 20.41 -4.05 11.37
N GLU A 184 19.24 -3.46 11.12
CA GLU A 184 18.60 -2.56 12.09
C GLU A 184 18.17 -3.31 13.36
N ARG A 185 17.68 -4.56 13.24
CA ARG A 185 17.32 -5.44 14.36
C ARG A 185 18.54 -5.77 15.23
N GLU A 186 19.69 -6.05 14.61
CA GLU A 186 20.96 -6.29 15.33
C GLU A 186 21.49 -5.04 16.04
N ILE A 187 21.29 -3.86 15.46
CA ILE A 187 21.73 -2.58 16.03
C ILE A 187 20.73 -2.08 17.10
N GLY A 188 19.45 -2.43 16.97
CA GLY A 188 18.36 -2.06 17.85
C GLY A 188 17.78 -0.66 17.61
N ARG A 189 18.01 -0.06 16.43
CA ARG A 189 17.48 1.26 16.03
C ARG A 189 17.55 1.47 14.51
N PRO A 190 16.82 2.46 13.96
CA PRO A 190 16.96 2.84 12.55
C PRO A 190 18.37 3.37 12.27
N ILE A 191 18.93 3.01 11.12
CA ILE A 191 20.23 3.47 10.64
C ILE A 191 20.28 3.74 9.13
N PHE A 192 19.41 3.10 8.35
CA PHE A 192 19.29 3.33 6.92
C PHE A 192 18.39 4.53 6.64
N PRO A 193 18.76 5.40 5.69
CA PRO A 193 17.95 6.57 5.35
C PRO A 193 16.56 6.17 4.87
N LYS A 194 15.59 7.07 5.07
CA LYS A 194 14.21 6.93 4.58
C LYS A 194 14.05 7.69 3.27
N ALA A 195 13.71 6.98 2.19
CA ALA A 195 13.76 7.51 0.81
C ALA A 195 12.87 8.75 0.62
N ILE A 196 11.69 8.74 1.22
CA ILE A 196 10.78 9.89 1.18
C ILE A 196 10.96 10.69 2.47
N GLY A 197 10.73 10.13 3.66
CA GLY A 197 10.69 10.91 4.90
C GLY A 197 11.96 11.70 5.27
N GLU A 198 13.17 11.25 4.87
CA GLU A 198 14.44 11.87 5.29
C GLU A 198 15.25 12.52 4.16
N LEU A 199 15.11 12.06 2.91
CA LEU A 199 15.95 12.53 1.79
C LEU A 199 15.47 13.85 1.18
N HIS A 200 15.15 14.83 2.02
CA HIS A 200 14.73 16.17 1.61
C HIS A 200 15.75 17.23 2.00
N GLY A 201 16.03 18.14 1.07
CA GLY A 201 16.90 19.29 1.25
C GLY A 201 18.30 18.97 1.80
N HIS A 202 18.88 19.94 2.50
CA HIS A 202 20.24 19.82 3.03
C HIS A 202 20.38 18.73 4.10
N SER A 203 19.33 18.46 4.89
CA SER A 203 19.29 17.34 5.83
C SER A 203 19.38 16.00 5.11
N GLY A 204 18.70 15.85 3.96
CA GLY A 204 18.78 14.66 3.13
C GLY A 204 20.19 14.40 2.60
N VAL A 205 20.89 15.45 2.14
CA VAL A 205 22.31 15.35 1.73
C VAL A 205 23.19 14.91 2.91
N ALA A 206 22.99 15.50 4.10
CA ALA A 206 23.74 15.12 5.29
C ALA A 206 23.45 13.67 5.74
N ARG A 207 22.20 13.21 5.63
CA ARG A 207 21.78 11.82 5.91
C ARG A 207 22.45 10.83 4.95
N LEU A 208 22.50 11.14 3.65
CA LEU A 208 23.22 10.33 2.66
C LEU A 208 24.73 10.28 2.94
N ALA A 209 25.35 11.41 3.25
CA ALA A 209 26.78 11.46 3.59
C ALA A 209 27.08 10.66 4.86
N LEU A 210 26.24 10.76 5.89
CA LEU A 210 26.35 9.97 7.12
C LEU A 210 26.19 8.47 6.84
N PHE A 211 25.22 8.08 6.02
CA PHE A 211 25.03 6.70 5.59
C PHE A 211 26.25 6.18 4.82
N GLY A 212 26.77 6.96 3.86
CA GLY A 212 27.99 6.62 3.12
C GLY A 212 29.19 6.42 4.04
N ALA A 213 29.41 7.32 5.02
CA ALA A 213 30.46 7.18 6.01
C ALA A 213 30.31 5.90 6.85
N ARG A 214 29.08 5.58 7.28
CA ARG A 214 28.78 4.33 8.00
C ARG A 214 29.11 3.11 7.14
N SER A 215 28.74 3.11 5.86
CA SER A 215 29.02 2.03 4.94
C SER A 215 30.53 1.85 4.70
N ILE A 216 31.27 2.92 4.43
CA ILE A 216 32.73 2.89 4.22
C ILE A 216 33.46 2.37 5.46
N CYS A 217 33.00 2.72 6.66
CA CYS A 217 33.59 2.25 7.91
C CYS A 217 33.12 0.84 8.33
N GLY A 218 32.29 0.16 7.52
CA GLY A 218 31.75 -1.16 7.83
C GLY A 218 30.81 -1.18 9.03
N VAL A 219 30.17 -0.05 9.33
CA VAL A 219 29.15 0.07 10.39
C VAL A 219 27.84 -0.56 9.92
N VAL A 220 27.51 -0.35 8.64
CA VAL A 220 26.39 -0.95 7.90
C VAL A 220 26.93 -1.51 6.58
N ASP A 221 26.22 -2.49 6.04
CA ASP A 221 26.50 -3.07 4.72
C ASP A 221 25.35 -2.75 3.76
N ALA A 222 25.64 -1.98 2.72
CA ALA A 222 24.69 -1.62 1.67
C ALA A 222 24.79 -2.54 0.44
N SER A 223 25.75 -3.47 0.38
CA SER A 223 26.00 -4.33 -0.78
C SER A 223 24.86 -5.31 -1.06
N GLN A 224 24.09 -5.64 -0.02
CA GLN A 224 22.95 -6.56 -0.07
C GLN A 224 21.61 -5.85 -0.30
N GLY A 225 21.64 -4.61 -0.80
CA GLY A 225 20.43 -3.80 -1.02
C GLY A 225 19.96 -3.10 0.25
N ILE A 226 19.14 -2.07 0.06
CA ILE A 226 18.61 -1.22 1.15
C ILE A 226 17.08 -1.17 1.16
N GLY A 227 16.43 -2.01 0.33
CA GLY A 227 14.99 -2.00 0.15
C GLY A 227 14.22 -2.44 1.38
N VAL A 228 12.94 -2.08 1.38
CA VAL A 228 12.01 -2.34 2.48
C VAL A 228 10.99 -3.44 2.16
N ALA A 229 10.87 -3.85 0.89
CA ALA A 229 10.00 -4.94 0.45
C ALA A 229 8.53 -4.81 0.92
N ASN A 230 7.96 -3.60 0.83
CA ASN A 230 6.65 -3.24 1.39
C ASN A 230 5.59 -2.85 0.32
N ALA A 231 5.92 -2.91 -0.97
CA ALA A 231 5.18 -2.21 -2.02
C ALA A 231 4.25 -3.11 -2.84
N GLY A 232 4.22 -4.41 -2.54
CA GLY A 232 3.34 -5.34 -3.24
C GLY A 232 3.79 -6.79 -3.11
N LEU A 233 3.02 -7.66 -3.76
CA LEU A 233 3.27 -9.09 -3.85
C LEU A 233 3.00 -9.57 -5.27
N VAL A 234 3.74 -10.57 -5.72
CA VAL A 234 3.41 -11.38 -6.90
C VAL A 234 3.70 -12.84 -6.63
N TYR A 235 2.89 -13.73 -7.22
CA TYR A 235 3.19 -15.17 -7.22
C TYR A 235 3.60 -15.59 -8.64
N HIS A 236 4.83 -16.05 -8.80
CA HIS A 236 5.39 -16.42 -10.10
C HIS A 236 6.41 -17.54 -9.93
N ASP A 237 6.45 -18.51 -10.86
CA ASP A 237 7.35 -19.66 -10.81
C ASP A 237 7.39 -20.31 -9.41
N GLY A 238 6.23 -20.63 -8.85
CA GLY A 238 6.11 -21.29 -7.56
C GLY A 238 6.51 -20.46 -6.32
N ARG A 239 6.83 -19.17 -6.48
CA ARG A 239 7.38 -18.30 -5.43
C ARG A 239 6.46 -17.12 -5.16
N LEU A 240 6.24 -16.83 -3.88
CA LEU A 240 5.66 -15.56 -3.44
C LEU A 240 6.79 -14.54 -3.29
N LEU A 241 6.72 -13.44 -4.03
CA LEU A 241 7.73 -12.40 -4.05
C LEU A 241 7.19 -11.13 -3.40
N ALA A 242 7.80 -10.71 -2.29
CA ALA A 242 7.58 -9.41 -1.68
C ALA A 242 8.35 -8.33 -2.45
N MET A 243 7.62 -7.38 -3.01
CA MET A 243 8.17 -6.39 -3.93
C MET A 243 8.73 -5.19 -3.19
N SER A 244 9.89 -4.70 -3.64
CA SER A 244 10.49 -3.42 -3.22
C SER A 244 10.68 -2.56 -4.46
N GLU A 245 10.28 -1.29 -4.39
CA GLU A 245 10.38 -0.36 -5.52
C GLU A 245 11.85 -0.07 -5.92
N ASP A 246 12.76 -0.16 -4.94
CA ASP A 246 14.15 0.28 -4.99
C ASP A 246 15.16 -0.87 -4.77
N ASP A 247 14.71 -2.12 -4.79
CA ASP A 247 15.54 -3.30 -4.53
C ASP A 247 15.02 -4.52 -5.32
N LEU A 248 15.79 -5.61 -5.31
CA LEU A 248 15.32 -6.92 -5.73
C LEU A 248 14.13 -7.37 -4.86
N PRO A 249 13.21 -8.18 -5.43
CA PRO A 249 12.16 -8.80 -4.64
C PRO A 249 12.73 -9.76 -3.60
N TYR A 250 11.97 -10.03 -2.54
CA TYR A 250 12.29 -11.03 -1.53
C TYR A 250 11.36 -12.23 -1.66
N HIS A 251 11.93 -13.42 -1.82
CA HIS A 251 11.16 -14.66 -1.82
C HIS A 251 10.71 -14.99 -0.40
N VAL A 252 9.40 -15.13 -0.24
CA VAL A 252 8.75 -15.59 0.99
C VAL A 252 8.07 -16.93 0.72
N ARG A 253 8.27 -17.87 1.64
CA ARG A 253 7.59 -19.16 1.64
C ARG A 253 6.43 -19.11 2.62
N VAL A 254 5.25 -19.54 2.17
CA VAL A 254 4.13 -19.86 3.06
C VAL A 254 4.31 -21.30 3.53
N THR A 255 4.41 -21.52 4.83
CA THR A 255 4.62 -22.85 5.40
C THR A 255 3.31 -23.65 5.45
N PRO A 256 3.36 -24.99 5.60
CA PRO A 256 2.14 -25.81 5.67
C PRO A 256 1.17 -25.43 6.78
N ASP A 257 1.68 -25.00 7.93
CA ASP A 257 0.91 -24.47 9.08
C ASP A 257 0.47 -23.00 8.89
N GLY A 258 0.86 -22.37 7.78
CA GLY A 258 0.44 -21.02 7.39
C GLY A 258 1.28 -19.88 7.98
N ASP A 259 2.48 -20.17 8.47
CA ASP A 259 3.50 -19.15 8.76
C ASP A 259 4.13 -18.61 7.47
N LEU A 260 4.91 -17.54 7.62
CA LEU A 260 5.61 -16.85 6.55
C LEU A 260 7.11 -16.82 6.85
N GLU A 261 7.91 -17.38 5.96
CA GLU A 261 9.36 -17.44 6.11
C GLU A 261 10.06 -16.73 4.94
N THR A 262 10.88 -15.73 5.24
CA THR A 262 11.70 -15.08 4.21
C THR A 262 12.85 -16.01 3.82
N VAL A 263 12.80 -16.54 2.60
CA VAL A 263 13.86 -17.38 2.03
C VAL A 263 15.09 -16.53 1.72
N GLY A 264 14.88 -15.35 1.11
CA GLY A 264 15.97 -14.43 0.83
C GLY A 264 15.65 -13.44 -0.29
N ARG A 265 16.62 -12.56 -0.57
CA ARG A 265 16.61 -11.64 -1.71
C ARG A 265 16.72 -12.45 -3.00
N TYR A 266 15.84 -12.23 -3.97
CA TYR A 266 15.68 -13.07 -5.15
C TYR A 266 15.98 -12.30 -6.43
N ASP A 267 17.00 -12.76 -7.15
CA ASP A 267 17.55 -12.18 -8.37
C ASP A 267 17.19 -12.98 -9.63
N PHE A 268 16.16 -13.85 -9.55
CA PHE A 268 15.76 -14.75 -10.62
C PHE A 268 16.92 -15.65 -11.09
N ASN A 269 17.63 -16.29 -10.16
CA ASN A 269 18.78 -17.15 -10.43
C ASN A 269 19.93 -16.40 -11.13
N GLY A 270 20.20 -15.17 -10.69
CA GLY A 270 21.25 -14.29 -11.22
C GLY A 270 20.92 -13.57 -12.52
N GLN A 271 19.68 -13.66 -13.02
CA GLN A 271 19.27 -13.02 -14.27
C GLN A 271 18.87 -11.55 -14.11
N LEU A 272 18.53 -11.13 -12.89
CA LEU A 272 18.14 -9.76 -12.55
C LEU A 272 19.24 -9.08 -11.73
N ASP A 273 19.83 -8.02 -12.28
CA ASP A 273 20.99 -7.30 -11.75
C ASP A 273 20.63 -5.99 -11.03
N GLY A 274 19.34 -5.66 -10.90
CA GLY A 274 18.87 -4.43 -10.28
C GLY A 274 17.40 -4.47 -9.86
N ALA A 275 16.90 -3.34 -9.35
CA ALA A 275 15.50 -3.21 -8.93
C ALA A 275 14.53 -3.35 -10.11
N MET A 276 13.31 -3.78 -9.84
CA MET A 276 12.18 -3.69 -10.75
C MET A 276 11.02 -2.98 -10.04
N ILE A 277 10.09 -2.41 -10.81
CA ILE A 277 8.91 -1.76 -10.23
C ILE A 277 8.09 -2.75 -9.39
N ALA A 278 7.35 -2.26 -8.39
CA ALA A 278 6.55 -3.12 -7.51
C ALA A 278 5.30 -3.73 -8.17
N HIS A 279 4.98 -3.36 -9.42
CA HIS A 279 3.79 -3.80 -10.16
C HIS A 279 4.09 -4.53 -11.47
N PRO A 280 4.81 -5.67 -11.43
CA PRO A 280 4.92 -6.52 -12.60
C PRO A 280 3.56 -7.14 -12.93
N LYS A 281 3.31 -7.43 -14.21
CA LYS A 281 2.03 -7.95 -14.71
C LYS A 281 2.20 -9.38 -15.19
N LEU A 282 1.48 -10.31 -14.56
CA LEU A 282 1.45 -11.72 -14.93
C LEU A 282 0.36 -11.94 -15.98
N ASP A 283 0.74 -12.33 -17.20
CA ASP A 283 -0.23 -12.65 -18.24
C ASP A 283 -0.90 -14.00 -17.95
N PRO A 284 -2.24 -14.04 -17.77
CA PRO A 284 -2.94 -15.26 -17.41
C PRO A 284 -2.90 -16.33 -18.52
N ALA A 285 -2.66 -15.96 -19.78
CA ALA A 285 -2.62 -16.91 -20.89
C ALA A 285 -1.27 -17.59 -21.05
N THR A 286 -0.17 -16.86 -20.85
CA THR A 286 1.20 -17.38 -21.08
C THR A 286 1.92 -17.73 -19.78
N GLY A 287 1.47 -17.19 -18.64
CA GLY A 287 2.18 -17.29 -17.37
C GLY A 287 3.45 -16.43 -17.30
N GLU A 288 3.68 -15.55 -18.29
CA GLU A 288 4.85 -14.67 -18.33
C GLU A 288 4.65 -13.46 -17.41
N LEU A 289 5.72 -13.05 -16.73
CA LEU A 289 5.75 -11.90 -15.85
C LEU A 289 6.46 -10.72 -16.51
N PHE A 290 5.70 -9.72 -16.93
CA PHE A 290 6.20 -8.50 -17.56
C PHE A 290 6.55 -7.45 -16.50
N ALA A 291 7.68 -6.78 -16.64
CA ALA A 291 8.17 -5.81 -15.67
C ALA A 291 8.88 -4.61 -16.32
N LEU A 292 9.00 -3.54 -15.53
CA LEU A 292 9.85 -2.40 -15.83
C LEU A 292 10.90 -2.24 -14.73
N SER A 293 12.00 -1.57 -15.06
CA SER A 293 13.02 -1.13 -14.11
C SER A 293 13.42 0.29 -14.48
N TYR A 294 13.40 1.20 -13.50
CA TYR A 294 13.87 2.57 -13.71
C TYR A 294 15.10 2.89 -12.86
N ASN A 295 15.99 3.71 -13.42
CA ASN A 295 17.21 4.18 -12.77
C ASN A 295 17.17 5.71 -12.68
N VAL A 296 17.36 6.24 -11.47
CA VAL A 296 17.26 7.70 -11.20
C VAL A 296 18.58 8.44 -11.36
N VAL A 297 19.70 7.73 -11.61
CA VAL A 297 21.06 8.27 -11.61
C VAL A 297 21.66 8.30 -13.03
N SER A 298 21.56 7.20 -13.77
CA SER A 298 22.25 7.03 -15.05
C SER A 298 21.36 6.42 -16.13
N LYS A 299 21.62 6.78 -17.39
CA LYS A 299 20.98 6.15 -18.55
C LYS A 299 21.46 4.70 -18.74
N PRO A 300 20.62 3.81 -19.30
CA PRO A 300 19.21 4.01 -19.61
C PRO A 300 18.36 4.18 -18.34
N TYR A 301 17.50 5.20 -18.32
CA TYR A 301 16.67 5.50 -17.15
C TYR A 301 15.48 4.55 -17.01
N LEU A 302 15.11 3.83 -18.06
CA LEU A 302 13.99 2.91 -18.07
C LEU A 302 14.32 1.70 -18.94
N LYS A 303 14.04 0.51 -18.41
CA LYS A 303 14.17 -0.78 -19.09
C LYS A 303 12.86 -1.54 -19.00
N TYR A 304 12.59 -2.33 -20.02
CA TYR A 304 11.51 -3.31 -20.07
C TYR A 304 12.07 -4.71 -20.28
N PHE A 305 11.51 -5.69 -19.58
CA PHE A 305 11.84 -7.10 -19.74
C PHE A 305 10.68 -7.95 -19.22
N TYR A 306 10.75 -9.24 -19.46
CA TYR A 306 9.81 -10.20 -18.90
C TYR A 306 10.52 -11.48 -18.47
N PHE A 307 9.84 -12.25 -17.63
CA PHE A 307 10.21 -13.62 -17.31
C PHE A 307 9.20 -14.57 -17.93
N THR A 308 9.68 -15.67 -18.48
CA THR A 308 8.84 -16.78 -18.88
C THR A 308 8.22 -17.46 -17.65
N ALA A 309 7.18 -18.27 -17.86
CA ALA A 309 6.50 -18.98 -16.77
C ALA A 309 7.43 -19.88 -15.94
N ASP A 310 8.52 -20.35 -16.54
CA ASP A 310 9.58 -21.15 -15.92
C ASP A 310 10.79 -20.31 -15.44
N GLY A 311 10.67 -18.97 -15.44
CA GLY A 311 11.61 -18.07 -14.81
C GLY A 311 12.81 -17.62 -15.64
N HIS A 312 12.81 -17.82 -16.97
CA HIS A 312 13.86 -17.30 -17.84
C HIS A 312 13.60 -15.84 -18.21
N LYS A 313 14.59 -14.96 -18.03
CA LYS A 313 14.49 -13.55 -18.35
C LYS A 313 14.70 -13.32 -19.86
N SER A 314 13.91 -12.41 -20.44
CA SER A 314 14.19 -11.86 -21.76
C SER A 314 15.45 -10.98 -21.75
N HIS A 315 15.89 -10.55 -22.93
CA HIS A 315 16.82 -9.42 -23.00
C HIS A 315 16.14 -8.14 -22.49
N ASP A 316 16.93 -7.20 -22.01
CA ASP A 316 16.46 -5.86 -21.64
C ASP A 316 16.18 -5.04 -22.90
N VAL A 317 15.04 -4.37 -22.93
CA VAL A 317 14.71 -3.34 -23.92
C VAL A 317 14.83 -1.97 -23.25
N ASP A 318 15.85 -1.21 -23.65
CA ASP A 318 16.04 0.16 -23.17
C ASP A 318 14.95 1.07 -23.73
N ILE A 319 14.13 1.66 -22.86
CA ILE A 319 13.08 2.60 -23.25
C ILE A 319 13.64 4.03 -23.18
N PRO A 320 13.68 4.76 -24.30
CA PRO A 320 14.21 6.11 -24.31
C PRO A 320 13.23 7.07 -23.61
N VAL A 321 13.66 7.58 -22.46
CA VAL A 321 13.03 8.69 -21.75
C VAL A 321 14.07 9.80 -21.50
N ASP A 322 13.62 11.04 -21.54
CA ASP A 322 14.52 12.21 -21.53
C ASP A 322 15.10 12.48 -20.14
N GLU A 323 14.33 12.18 -19.10
CA GLU A 323 14.64 12.40 -17.69
C GLU A 323 14.17 11.20 -16.84
N PRO A 324 14.70 11.02 -15.62
CA PRO A 324 14.27 9.94 -14.74
C PRO A 324 12.85 10.19 -14.20
N THR A 325 11.86 9.59 -14.84
CA THR A 325 10.45 9.62 -14.44
C THR A 325 10.16 8.57 -13.37
N MET A 326 9.34 8.90 -12.37
CA MET A 326 8.76 7.88 -11.48
C MET A 326 7.72 7.09 -12.26
N ILE A 327 7.92 5.76 -12.36
CA ILE A 327 6.97 4.85 -12.98
C ILE A 327 6.66 3.75 -11.98
N HIS A 328 5.64 3.99 -11.16
CA HIS A 328 5.23 3.05 -10.12
C HIS A 328 4.48 1.83 -10.70
N ASP A 329 3.64 2.08 -11.71
CA ASP A 329 2.79 1.07 -12.33
C ASP A 329 2.83 1.22 -13.86
N PHE A 330 2.48 0.15 -14.56
CA PHE A 330 2.30 0.13 -16.00
C PHE A 330 1.12 -0.78 -16.36
N ALA A 331 0.82 -0.95 -17.64
CA ALA A 331 -0.21 -1.91 -18.06
C ALA A 331 0.28 -2.80 -19.20
N VAL A 332 -0.43 -3.89 -19.42
CA VAL A 332 -0.25 -4.78 -20.56
C VAL A 332 -1.61 -4.98 -21.21
N SER A 333 -1.67 -5.10 -22.54
CA SER A 333 -2.81 -5.63 -23.30
C SER A 333 -2.52 -7.09 -23.67
N GLU A 334 -3.15 -7.66 -24.70
CA GLU A 334 -2.79 -8.99 -25.20
C GLU A 334 -1.40 -8.98 -25.85
N ASN A 335 -1.11 -7.96 -26.67
CA ASN A 335 0.10 -7.90 -27.49
C ASN A 335 1.08 -6.79 -27.11
N TYR A 336 0.67 -5.80 -26.30
CA TYR A 336 1.48 -4.62 -26.00
C TYR A 336 1.73 -4.44 -24.50
N ALA A 337 2.87 -3.86 -24.18
CA ALA A 337 3.14 -3.17 -22.93
C ALA A 337 2.80 -1.68 -23.10
N ILE A 338 2.18 -1.10 -22.08
CA ILE A 338 1.73 0.29 -22.03
C ILE A 338 2.48 0.98 -20.90
N VAL A 339 3.39 1.88 -21.25
CA VAL A 339 4.36 2.50 -20.34
C VAL A 339 3.98 3.96 -20.10
N PRO A 340 3.58 4.35 -18.88
CA PRO A 340 3.23 5.74 -18.58
C PRO A 340 4.49 6.58 -18.29
N ASP A 341 4.82 7.54 -19.16
CA ASP A 341 5.83 8.57 -18.91
C ASP A 341 5.13 9.88 -18.52
N GLN A 342 5.08 10.14 -17.22
CA GLN A 342 4.24 11.16 -16.60
C GLN A 342 5.05 12.27 -15.91
N GLN A 343 4.38 13.13 -15.14
CA GLN A 343 4.89 14.43 -14.71
C GLN A 343 5.65 14.41 -13.38
N ILE A 344 5.67 13.28 -12.66
CA ILE A 344 6.45 13.12 -11.43
C ILE A 344 7.83 12.59 -11.81
N VAL A 345 8.86 13.39 -11.56
CA VAL A 345 10.24 13.14 -12.01
C VAL A 345 11.23 13.29 -10.86
N PHE A 346 12.38 12.63 -10.98
CA PHE A 346 13.45 12.69 -10.01
C PHE A 346 14.49 13.76 -10.39
N LYS A 347 14.59 14.82 -9.59
CA LYS A 347 15.60 15.89 -9.76
C LYS A 347 16.50 15.94 -8.53
N LEU A 348 17.51 15.07 -8.49
CA LEU A 348 18.44 14.95 -7.36
C LEU A 348 19.15 16.28 -6.99
N GLN A 349 19.35 17.16 -7.96
CA GLN A 349 19.90 18.50 -7.76
C GLN A 349 19.05 19.38 -6.81
N GLU A 350 17.74 19.16 -6.73
CA GLU A 350 16.85 19.93 -5.84
C GLU A 350 17.19 19.70 -4.36
N MET A 351 17.73 18.53 -3.99
CA MET A 351 18.19 18.27 -2.62
C MET A 351 19.29 19.26 -2.21
N VAL A 352 20.19 19.60 -3.14
CA VAL A 352 21.27 20.57 -2.91
C VAL A 352 20.71 21.98 -2.74
N LEU A 353 19.59 22.28 -3.39
CA LEU A 353 18.87 23.57 -3.29
C LEU A 353 17.92 23.64 -2.08
N GLY A 354 17.80 22.56 -1.29
CA GLY A 354 16.94 22.51 -0.11
C GLY A 354 15.54 21.92 -0.36
N GLY A 355 15.23 21.48 -1.57
CA GLY A 355 13.93 20.91 -1.98
C GLY A 355 13.84 19.38 -1.93
N SER A 356 12.71 18.84 -2.37
CA SER A 356 12.49 17.40 -2.56
C SER A 356 13.14 16.92 -3.87
N PRO A 357 13.77 15.72 -3.89
CA PRO A 357 14.20 15.11 -5.14
C PRO A 357 13.03 14.62 -6.01
N VAL A 358 11.82 14.47 -5.45
CA VAL A 358 10.61 14.08 -6.20
C VAL A 358 9.84 15.35 -6.57
N VAL A 359 9.77 15.65 -7.86
CA VAL A 359 9.25 16.93 -8.36
C VAL A 359 8.09 16.70 -9.31
N TYR A 360 7.03 17.49 -9.15
CA TYR A 360 6.00 17.63 -10.16
C TYR A 360 6.42 18.66 -11.21
N ASP A 361 6.83 18.17 -12.38
CA ASP A 361 7.16 19.00 -13.52
C ASP A 361 5.91 19.38 -14.33
N LYS A 362 5.43 20.61 -14.12
CA LYS A 362 4.25 21.16 -14.81
C LYS A 362 4.46 21.36 -16.30
N ASN A 363 5.71 21.44 -16.78
CA ASN A 363 6.04 21.63 -18.19
C ASN A 363 6.13 20.30 -18.94
N LYS A 364 6.26 19.17 -18.23
CA LYS A 364 6.26 17.85 -18.83
C LYS A 364 4.85 17.46 -19.24
N THR A 365 4.66 17.09 -20.51
CA THR A 365 3.41 16.52 -21.01
C THR A 365 3.41 15.02 -20.74
N ALA A 366 2.39 14.53 -20.04
CA ALA A 366 2.22 13.09 -19.84
C ALA A 366 1.95 12.37 -21.17
N ARG A 367 2.54 11.20 -21.35
CA ARG A 367 2.40 10.36 -22.54
C ARG A 367 2.44 8.88 -22.17
N PHE A 368 1.90 8.04 -23.04
CA PHE A 368 1.90 6.58 -22.89
C PHE A 368 2.64 5.95 -24.07
N GLY A 369 3.62 5.12 -23.77
CA GLY A 369 4.38 4.35 -24.74
C GLY A 369 3.69 3.01 -24.99
N VAL A 370 3.35 2.73 -26.25
CA VAL A 370 2.82 1.43 -26.69
C VAL A 370 3.96 0.66 -27.33
N LEU A 371 4.37 -0.45 -26.70
CA LEU A 371 5.50 -1.29 -27.11
C LEU A 371 5.02 -2.73 -27.30
N PRO A 372 5.36 -3.43 -28.40
CA PRO A 372 5.07 -4.85 -28.51
C PRO A 372 5.70 -5.63 -27.33
N LYS A 373 4.94 -6.52 -26.68
CA LYS A 373 5.39 -7.25 -25.48
C LYS A 373 6.70 -8.02 -25.67
N ARG A 374 6.95 -8.50 -26.89
CA ARG A 374 8.13 -9.28 -27.26
C ARG A 374 9.05 -8.50 -28.19
N ALA A 375 9.03 -7.17 -28.10
CA ALA A 375 9.91 -6.31 -28.89
C ALA A 375 11.39 -6.67 -28.65
N ALA A 376 12.18 -6.66 -29.71
CA ALA A 376 13.63 -6.88 -29.62
C ALA A 376 14.40 -5.64 -29.16
N ASN A 377 13.80 -4.46 -29.34
CA ASN A 377 14.34 -3.16 -28.97
C ASN A 377 13.21 -2.10 -29.04
N ALA A 378 13.52 -0.83 -28.78
CA ALA A 378 12.54 0.25 -28.73
C ALA A 378 12.10 0.82 -30.10
N SER A 379 12.50 0.26 -31.24
CA SER A 379 12.15 0.80 -32.58
C SER A 379 10.64 0.85 -32.85
N ASP A 380 9.90 -0.10 -32.28
CA ASP A 380 8.46 -0.24 -32.43
C ASP A 380 7.67 0.48 -31.33
N LEU A 381 8.36 1.15 -30.41
CA LEU A 381 7.72 2.00 -29.42
C LEU A 381 7.00 3.16 -30.11
N ARG A 382 5.74 3.39 -29.72
CA ARG A 382 4.94 4.53 -30.16
C ARG A 382 4.47 5.32 -28.95
N TRP A 383 4.90 6.57 -28.86
CA TRP A 383 4.46 7.49 -27.82
C TRP A 383 3.15 8.18 -28.23
N VAL A 384 2.18 8.20 -27.32
CA VAL A 384 0.90 8.88 -27.48
C VAL A 384 0.73 9.87 -26.34
N GLU A 385 0.61 11.16 -26.65
CA GLU A 385 0.46 12.21 -25.64
C GLU A 385 -0.94 12.19 -25.00
N VAL A 386 -1.00 12.37 -23.68
CA VAL A 386 -2.24 12.45 -22.89
C VAL A 386 -2.12 13.60 -21.89
N PRO A 387 -2.29 14.87 -22.32
CA PRO A 387 -2.06 16.04 -21.48
C PRO A 387 -2.90 16.05 -20.19
N GLY A 388 -2.30 16.53 -19.09
CA GLY A 388 -2.97 16.66 -17.80
C GLY A 388 -3.38 15.33 -17.17
N CYS A 389 -2.63 14.26 -17.43
CA CYS A 389 -2.90 12.91 -16.95
C CYS A 389 -1.78 12.40 -16.05
N PHE A 390 -2.14 12.05 -14.82
CA PHE A 390 -1.28 11.30 -13.91
C PHE A 390 -2.09 10.19 -13.27
N CYS A 391 -1.69 8.95 -13.50
CA CYS A 391 -2.26 7.77 -12.88
C CYS A 391 -1.17 7.13 -12.05
N PHE A 392 -1.37 7.06 -10.74
CA PHE A 392 -0.47 6.31 -9.88
C PHE A 392 -0.62 4.80 -10.11
N HIS A 393 -1.83 4.36 -10.47
CA HIS A 393 -2.15 2.97 -10.73
C HIS A 393 -2.94 2.78 -12.04
N LEU A 394 -2.60 1.71 -12.76
CA LEU A 394 -3.29 1.28 -13.99
C LEU A 394 -3.91 -0.10 -13.74
N TRP A 395 -5.25 -0.15 -13.79
CA TRP A 395 -6.03 -1.31 -13.38
C TRP A 395 -6.02 -2.41 -14.43
N ASN A 396 -6.19 -2.05 -15.70
CA ASN A 396 -6.12 -2.96 -16.84
C ASN A 396 -5.93 -2.19 -18.15
N ALA A 397 -5.51 -2.89 -19.20
CA ALA A 397 -5.53 -2.37 -20.56
C ALA A 397 -5.89 -3.49 -21.55
N TRP A 398 -6.46 -3.14 -22.70
CA TRP A 398 -6.78 -4.09 -23.76
C TRP A 398 -6.80 -3.41 -25.13
N GLU A 399 -6.73 -4.24 -26.18
CA GLU A 399 -6.87 -3.81 -27.56
C GLU A 399 -8.36 -3.80 -27.96
N ASP A 400 -8.84 -2.67 -28.47
CA ASP A 400 -10.18 -2.56 -29.05
C ASP A 400 -10.11 -2.89 -30.54
N GLU A 401 -10.44 -4.14 -30.90
CA GLU A 401 -10.34 -4.63 -32.27
C GLU A 401 -11.17 -3.80 -33.27
N ALA A 402 -12.28 -3.21 -32.82
CA ALA A 402 -13.16 -2.45 -33.70
C ALA A 402 -12.54 -1.12 -34.16
N THR A 403 -11.69 -0.51 -33.32
CA THR A 403 -11.07 0.79 -33.59
C THR A 403 -9.57 0.70 -33.88
N GLY A 404 -8.92 -0.36 -33.40
CA GLY A 404 -7.46 -0.50 -33.34
C GLY A 404 -6.82 0.39 -32.27
N GLU A 405 -7.61 0.95 -31.34
CA GLU A 405 -7.11 1.72 -30.19
C GLU A 405 -6.72 0.78 -29.04
N ILE A 406 -5.78 1.23 -28.20
CA ILE A 406 -5.53 0.62 -26.89
C ILE A 406 -6.38 1.35 -25.85
N VAL A 407 -7.20 0.60 -25.12
CA VAL A 407 -7.98 1.11 -23.99
C VAL A 407 -7.22 0.84 -22.71
N VAL A 408 -7.01 1.88 -21.90
CA VAL A 408 -6.32 1.81 -20.61
C VAL A 408 -7.27 2.32 -19.54
N ILE A 409 -7.45 1.54 -18.49
CA ILE A 409 -8.27 1.89 -17.33
C ILE A 409 -7.33 2.19 -16.17
N GLY A 410 -7.40 3.41 -15.64
CA GLY A 410 -6.55 3.86 -14.53
C GLY A 410 -7.24 4.95 -13.71
N SER A 411 -6.74 5.18 -12.51
CA SER A 411 -7.25 6.26 -11.65
C SER A 411 -6.39 7.50 -11.81
N CYS A 412 -6.95 8.55 -12.42
CA CYS A 412 -6.26 9.82 -12.65
C CYS A 412 -6.32 10.70 -11.41
N MET A 413 -5.18 11.02 -10.82
CA MET A 413 -5.08 11.90 -9.67
C MET A 413 -4.92 13.36 -10.09
N THR A 414 -5.54 14.26 -9.34
CA THR A 414 -5.36 15.71 -9.45
C THR A 414 -5.28 16.31 -8.06
N PRO A 415 -4.24 17.12 -7.75
CA PRO A 415 -3.02 17.29 -8.54
C PRO A 415 -2.13 16.03 -8.56
N PRO A 416 -1.22 15.87 -9.55
CA PRO A 416 -0.33 14.71 -9.65
C PRO A 416 0.55 14.42 -8.42
N ASP A 417 0.92 15.45 -7.65
CA ASP A 417 1.79 15.33 -6.48
C ASP A 417 1.03 15.07 -5.17
N ALA A 418 -0.28 14.87 -5.19
CA ALA A 418 -1.08 14.72 -3.97
C ALA A 418 -0.66 13.54 -3.06
N VAL A 419 0.05 12.55 -3.60
CA VAL A 419 0.62 11.43 -2.82
C VAL A 419 1.85 11.86 -2.02
N PHE A 420 2.61 12.83 -2.52
CA PHE A 420 3.90 13.27 -1.95
C PHE A 420 3.81 14.62 -1.25
N ASN A 421 2.74 15.38 -1.51
CA ASN A 421 2.60 16.75 -1.08
C ASN A 421 1.18 17.01 -0.57
N GLU A 422 1.07 17.67 0.59
CA GLU A 422 -0.22 18.08 1.14
C GLU A 422 -0.45 19.57 0.80
N SER A 423 -1.57 19.88 0.13
CA SER A 423 -2.03 21.26 0.02
C SER A 423 -2.67 21.71 1.36
N PRO A 424 -2.57 22.99 1.76
CA PRO A 424 -3.21 23.51 2.97
C PRO A 424 -4.74 23.38 2.99
N ASP A 425 -5.37 23.25 1.82
CA ASP A 425 -6.83 23.29 1.64
C ASP A 425 -7.42 21.86 1.42
N GLN A 426 -7.17 20.97 2.38
CA GLN A 426 -7.38 19.51 2.26
C GLN A 426 -8.82 19.03 1.98
N GLU A 427 -9.85 19.85 2.19
CA GLU A 427 -11.24 19.38 2.00
C GLU A 427 -11.75 19.48 0.55
N GLN A 428 -11.02 20.10 -0.39
CA GLN A 428 -11.54 20.33 -1.76
C GLN A 428 -10.59 20.00 -2.93
N SER A 429 -9.32 19.61 -2.72
CA SER A 429 -8.34 19.56 -3.83
C SER A 429 -7.87 18.18 -4.31
N PHE A 430 -7.91 17.12 -3.49
CA PHE A 430 -7.54 15.78 -3.96
C PHE A 430 -8.70 15.10 -4.66
N ARG A 431 -8.48 14.71 -5.92
CA ARG A 431 -9.39 13.86 -6.67
C ARG A 431 -8.63 12.72 -7.30
N SER A 432 -9.09 11.48 -7.10
CA SER A 432 -8.69 10.34 -7.91
C SER A 432 -9.88 9.81 -8.70
N VAL A 433 -9.85 10.05 -10.02
CA VAL A 433 -10.96 9.80 -10.92
C VAL A 433 -10.68 8.57 -11.77
N LEU A 434 -11.48 7.51 -11.60
CA LEU A 434 -11.44 6.36 -12.48
C LEU A 434 -11.72 6.79 -13.93
N SER A 435 -10.74 6.57 -14.80
CA SER A 435 -10.70 7.10 -16.15
C SER A 435 -10.44 6.00 -17.18
N GLU A 436 -11.12 6.13 -18.32
CA GLU A 436 -10.82 5.39 -19.54
C GLU A 436 -9.96 6.30 -20.43
N ILE A 437 -8.78 5.81 -20.80
CA ILE A 437 -7.83 6.47 -21.69
C ILE A 437 -7.74 5.60 -22.95
N ARG A 438 -8.10 6.17 -24.10
CA ARG A 438 -7.97 5.53 -25.41
C ARG A 438 -6.76 6.10 -26.12
N LEU A 439 -5.88 5.23 -26.58
CA LEU A 439 -4.64 5.56 -27.26
C LEU A 439 -4.69 5.01 -28.69
N ASP A 440 -4.48 5.85 -29.69
CA ASP A 440 -4.29 5.39 -31.08
C ASP A 440 -2.80 5.49 -31.44
N PRO A 441 -2.03 4.40 -31.37
CA PRO A 441 -0.59 4.42 -31.65
C PRO A 441 -0.27 4.70 -33.14
N ARG A 442 -1.25 4.60 -34.05
CA ARG A 442 -1.05 4.87 -35.48
C ARG A 442 -1.11 6.37 -35.78
N THR A 443 -1.99 7.09 -35.08
CA THR A 443 -2.20 8.53 -35.28
C THR A 443 -1.48 9.38 -34.23
N GLY A 444 -1.07 8.79 -33.10
CA GLY A 444 -0.47 9.49 -31.97
C GLY A 444 -1.49 10.28 -31.14
N THR A 445 -2.79 10.06 -31.36
CA THR A 445 -3.86 10.78 -30.67
C THR A 445 -4.42 10.00 -29.50
N SER A 446 -4.93 10.72 -28.50
CA SER A 446 -5.58 10.12 -27.34
C SER A 446 -6.93 10.75 -27.02
N ARG A 447 -7.74 10.00 -26.27
CA ARG A 447 -8.95 10.50 -25.62
C ARG A 447 -8.96 10.02 -24.18
N ARG A 448 -9.46 10.86 -23.29
CA ARG A 448 -9.67 10.51 -21.88
C ARG A 448 -11.06 10.91 -21.45
N ARG A 449 -11.74 10.01 -20.73
CA ARG A 449 -13.03 10.28 -20.08
C ARG A 449 -13.08 9.68 -18.69
N ALA A 450 -13.83 10.30 -17.79
CA ALA A 450 -14.20 9.66 -16.53
C ALA A 450 -15.17 8.50 -16.83
N VAL A 451 -15.00 7.37 -16.14
CA VAL A 451 -15.89 6.20 -16.27
C VAL A 451 -17.23 6.47 -15.58
N LEU A 452 -17.17 7.04 -14.38
CA LEU A 452 -18.35 7.37 -13.59
C LEU A 452 -18.99 8.67 -14.07
N ARG A 453 -20.32 8.77 -13.94
CA ARG A 453 -21.05 10.03 -14.12
C ARG A 453 -20.68 11.00 -13.00
N GLU A 454 -20.78 12.30 -13.26
CA GLU A 454 -20.42 13.34 -12.30
C GLU A 454 -21.15 13.19 -10.94
N ALA A 455 -22.45 12.85 -10.96
CA ALA A 455 -23.26 12.65 -9.76
C ALA A 455 -22.85 11.42 -8.93
N ASP A 456 -22.17 10.45 -9.54
CA ASP A 456 -21.76 9.19 -8.91
C ASP A 456 -20.26 9.18 -8.54
N GLN A 457 -19.55 10.28 -8.81
CA GLN A 457 -18.11 10.40 -8.58
C GLN A 457 -17.77 10.12 -7.12
N VAL A 458 -16.78 9.25 -6.95
CA VAL A 458 -16.12 8.93 -5.68
C VAL A 458 -14.64 8.72 -5.96
N ASN A 459 -13.80 8.98 -4.96
CA ASN A 459 -12.37 8.72 -5.05
C ASN A 459 -12.10 7.21 -5.05
N LEU A 460 -11.72 6.68 -6.22
CA LEU A 460 -11.44 5.26 -6.40
C LEU A 460 -9.96 5.02 -6.65
N GLU A 461 -9.33 4.29 -5.75
CA GLU A 461 -7.92 3.90 -5.81
C GLU A 461 -7.74 2.46 -5.34
N ALA A 462 -6.49 1.99 -5.36
CA ALA A 462 -6.03 0.72 -4.79
C ALA A 462 -7.05 -0.42 -4.92
N GLY A 463 -7.06 -1.10 -6.06
CA GLY A 463 -8.00 -2.18 -6.34
C GLY A 463 -7.52 -3.11 -7.45
N MET A 464 -8.47 -3.81 -8.06
CA MET A 464 -8.15 -4.78 -9.11
C MET A 464 -9.34 -5.09 -10.02
N VAL A 465 -9.01 -5.63 -11.20
CA VAL A 465 -9.93 -6.34 -12.07
C VAL A 465 -9.81 -7.86 -11.84
N ASN A 466 -10.65 -8.65 -12.51
CA ASN A 466 -10.44 -10.10 -12.56
C ASN A 466 -9.08 -10.43 -13.21
N ARG A 467 -8.16 -11.00 -12.42
CA ARG A 467 -6.78 -11.30 -12.86
C ARG A 467 -6.72 -12.30 -14.01
N GLN A 468 -7.74 -13.15 -14.20
CA GLN A 468 -7.82 -14.07 -15.34
C GLN A 468 -8.03 -13.34 -16.68
N LEU A 469 -8.41 -12.07 -16.64
CA LEU A 469 -8.63 -11.22 -17.80
C LEU A 469 -7.62 -10.07 -17.89
N LEU A 470 -6.51 -10.14 -17.15
CA LEU A 470 -5.46 -9.12 -17.26
C LEU A 470 -4.94 -9.05 -18.70
N GLY A 471 -4.89 -7.83 -19.25
CA GLY A 471 -4.53 -7.59 -20.65
C GLY A 471 -5.67 -7.76 -21.66
N ARG A 472 -6.84 -8.18 -21.20
CA ARG A 472 -8.04 -8.42 -22.01
C ARG A 472 -9.18 -7.54 -21.52
N LYS A 473 -10.20 -7.39 -22.36
CA LYS A 473 -11.34 -6.54 -22.03
C LYS A 473 -12.03 -7.07 -20.76
N THR A 474 -12.11 -6.21 -19.76
CA THR A 474 -12.83 -6.44 -18.49
C THR A 474 -13.97 -5.45 -18.38
N ARG A 475 -15.14 -5.91 -17.94
CA ARG A 475 -16.29 -5.09 -17.61
C ARG A 475 -16.28 -4.62 -16.16
N TYR A 476 -15.73 -5.39 -15.22
CA TYR A 476 -15.83 -5.08 -13.79
C TYR A 476 -14.49 -4.75 -13.15
N ALA A 477 -14.48 -3.69 -12.33
CA ALA A 477 -13.37 -3.33 -11.45
C ALA A 477 -13.85 -3.23 -10.00
N TYR A 478 -13.01 -3.69 -9.06
CA TYR A 478 -13.23 -3.60 -7.62
C TYR A 478 -12.19 -2.65 -7.03
N LEU A 479 -12.62 -1.46 -6.61
CA LEU A 479 -11.71 -0.37 -6.21
C LEU A 479 -12.04 0.15 -4.81
N ALA A 480 -11.03 0.50 -4.03
CA ALA A 480 -11.20 1.07 -2.71
C ALA A 480 -11.81 2.48 -2.77
N ILE A 481 -12.82 2.74 -1.94
CA ILE A 481 -13.44 4.07 -1.78
C ILE A 481 -12.58 4.85 -0.77
N SER A 482 -11.74 5.74 -1.29
CA SER A 482 -10.74 6.48 -0.51
C SER A 482 -11.29 7.79 0.07
N GLU A 483 -12.38 7.66 0.84
CA GLU A 483 -13.11 8.79 1.42
C GLU A 483 -13.36 8.55 2.92
N PRO A 484 -12.89 9.42 3.83
CA PRO A 484 -12.00 10.56 3.58
C PRO A 484 -10.56 10.09 3.26
N TRP A 485 -9.88 10.72 2.30
CA TRP A 485 -8.47 10.41 2.01
C TRP A 485 -7.57 10.62 3.25
N PRO A 486 -6.60 9.72 3.52
CA PRO A 486 -6.27 8.47 2.83
C PRO A 486 -7.00 7.24 3.40
N ARG A 487 -8.06 7.40 4.18
CA ARG A 487 -8.82 6.29 4.78
C ARG A 487 -9.75 5.65 3.74
N VAL A 488 -9.85 4.33 3.77
CA VAL A 488 -10.75 3.55 2.91
C VAL A 488 -12.01 3.15 3.67
N SER A 489 -13.15 3.74 3.34
CA SER A 489 -14.45 3.51 4.02
C SER A 489 -15.26 2.34 3.45
N GLY A 490 -14.79 1.76 2.34
CA GLY A 490 -15.46 0.68 1.64
C GLY A 490 -14.75 0.34 0.34
N PHE A 491 -15.40 -0.45 -0.49
CA PHE A 491 -14.98 -0.65 -1.87
C PHE A 491 -16.18 -0.57 -2.81
N ALA A 492 -15.91 -0.35 -4.09
CA ALA A 492 -16.91 -0.22 -5.13
C ALA A 492 -16.69 -1.27 -6.21
N LYS A 493 -17.77 -1.90 -6.67
CA LYS A 493 -17.82 -2.61 -7.94
C LYS A 493 -18.26 -1.62 -9.01
N VAL A 494 -17.44 -1.44 -10.03
CA VAL A 494 -17.70 -0.53 -11.15
C VAL A 494 -17.90 -1.34 -12.42
N ASP A 495 -19.01 -1.09 -13.11
CA ASP A 495 -19.22 -1.52 -14.48
C ASP A 495 -18.59 -0.48 -15.43
N LEU A 496 -17.47 -0.85 -16.04
CA LEU A 496 -16.66 0.02 -16.89
C LEU A 496 -17.36 0.39 -18.21
N GLU A 497 -18.34 -0.40 -18.65
CA GLU A 497 -19.10 -0.11 -19.87
C GLU A 497 -20.23 0.90 -19.62
N SER A 498 -21.04 0.64 -18.60
CA SER A 498 -22.22 1.47 -18.30
C SER A 498 -21.92 2.68 -17.41
N GLY A 499 -20.79 2.63 -16.67
CA GLY A 499 -20.42 3.60 -15.64
C GLY A 499 -21.22 3.46 -14.33
N THR A 500 -22.00 2.39 -14.14
CA THR A 500 -22.71 2.14 -12.88
C THR A 500 -21.76 1.70 -11.78
N VAL A 501 -22.02 2.17 -10.56
CA VAL A 501 -21.24 1.88 -9.36
C VAL A 501 -22.12 1.32 -8.25
N GLU A 502 -21.70 0.19 -7.69
CA GLU A 502 -22.29 -0.42 -6.51
C GLU A 502 -21.28 -0.36 -5.37
N LYS A 503 -21.67 0.18 -4.21
CA LYS A 503 -20.76 0.46 -3.09
C LYS A 503 -21.01 -0.51 -1.94
N PHE A 504 -19.95 -1.11 -1.43
CA PHE A 504 -19.93 -1.84 -0.18
C PHE A 504 -19.24 -0.99 0.89
N THR A 505 -20.01 -0.42 1.81
CA THR A 505 -19.48 0.42 2.90
C THR A 505 -19.22 -0.43 4.15
N TYR A 506 -18.10 -0.18 4.83
CA TYR A 506 -17.74 -0.93 6.03
C TYR A 506 -18.54 -0.51 7.27
N GLY A 507 -19.20 0.64 7.23
CA GLY A 507 -19.91 1.24 8.35
C GLY A 507 -19.09 2.33 9.06
N GLU A 508 -19.73 3.09 9.93
CA GLU A 508 -19.12 4.23 10.61
C GLU A 508 -17.93 3.79 11.48
N GLY A 509 -16.83 4.54 11.40
CA GLY A 509 -15.61 4.25 12.17
C GLY A 509 -14.83 3.01 11.72
N ARG A 510 -15.28 2.33 10.65
CA ARG A 510 -14.66 1.10 10.12
C ARG A 510 -13.96 1.39 8.81
N TYR A 511 -12.72 0.95 8.69
CA TYR A 511 -11.89 1.25 7.53
C TYR A 511 -11.03 0.06 7.12
N GLY A 512 -10.84 -0.12 5.82
CA GLY A 512 -10.07 -1.22 5.25
C GLY A 512 -8.90 -0.76 4.40
N GLY A 513 -8.65 -1.50 3.32
CA GLY A 513 -7.66 -1.20 2.28
C GLY A 513 -8.11 -1.74 0.93
N GLU A 514 -7.15 -2.16 0.11
CA GLU A 514 -7.39 -2.70 -1.24
C GLU A 514 -8.29 -3.97 -1.21
N PRO A 515 -9.38 -4.02 -1.99
CA PRO A 515 -10.19 -5.22 -2.14
C PRO A 515 -9.49 -6.27 -3.02
N CYS A 516 -9.53 -7.54 -2.59
CA CYS A 516 -8.96 -8.64 -3.36
C CYS A 516 -10.06 -9.53 -3.97
N PHE A 517 -10.32 -9.36 -5.26
CA PHE A 517 -11.19 -10.26 -6.02
C PHE A 517 -10.53 -11.62 -6.25
N VAL A 518 -11.26 -12.68 -5.90
CA VAL A 518 -10.90 -14.09 -6.07
C VAL A 518 -11.96 -14.72 -7.00
N PRO A 519 -11.61 -15.03 -8.27
CA PRO A 519 -12.55 -15.68 -9.18
C PRO A 519 -12.90 -17.08 -8.69
N HIS A 520 -14.07 -17.58 -9.09
CA HIS A 520 -14.42 -18.99 -8.90
C HIS A 520 -13.38 -19.91 -9.57
N ALA A 521 -13.07 -21.03 -8.92
CA ALA A 521 -11.92 -21.87 -9.25
C ALA A 521 -11.94 -22.48 -10.65
N ASP A 522 -13.13 -22.72 -11.22
CA ASP A 522 -13.28 -23.31 -12.54
C ASP A 522 -13.25 -22.28 -13.68
N GLY A 523 -13.21 -20.98 -13.37
CA GLY A 523 -13.19 -19.89 -14.37
C GLY A 523 -14.37 -19.93 -15.35
N SER A 524 -15.41 -20.72 -15.08
CA SER A 524 -16.50 -21.02 -16.01
C SER A 524 -17.71 -20.11 -15.83
N GLY A 525 -17.71 -19.32 -14.76
CA GLY A 525 -18.73 -18.35 -14.42
C GLY A 525 -18.65 -17.04 -15.20
N ALA A 526 -19.51 -16.09 -14.82
CA ALA A 526 -19.43 -14.72 -15.30
C ALA A 526 -18.12 -14.05 -14.83
N GLU A 527 -17.72 -12.94 -15.47
CA GLU A 527 -16.49 -12.21 -15.12
C GLU A 527 -16.41 -11.84 -13.62
N ASP A 528 -17.55 -11.51 -13.01
CA ASP A 528 -17.71 -11.14 -11.61
C ASP A 528 -18.11 -12.30 -10.69
N ASP A 529 -18.07 -13.55 -11.17
CA ASP A 529 -18.36 -14.73 -10.37
C ASP A 529 -17.17 -15.08 -9.47
N GLY A 530 -17.30 -14.73 -8.20
CA GLY A 530 -16.24 -14.87 -7.22
C GLY A 530 -16.54 -14.13 -5.93
N TYR A 531 -15.48 -13.92 -5.15
CA TYR A 531 -15.56 -13.25 -3.86
C TYR A 531 -14.54 -12.13 -3.75
N VAL A 532 -14.88 -11.09 -2.99
CA VAL A 532 -13.94 -10.04 -2.58
C VAL A 532 -13.53 -10.29 -1.14
N LEU A 533 -12.22 -10.36 -0.91
CA LEU A 533 -11.59 -10.46 0.41
C LEU A 533 -11.03 -9.09 0.80
N CYS A 534 -11.39 -8.62 2.00
CA CYS A 534 -10.90 -7.34 2.54
C CYS A 534 -10.61 -7.43 4.03
N PHE A 535 -9.45 -6.93 4.46
CA PHE A 535 -9.27 -6.60 5.87
C PHE A 535 -9.98 -5.29 6.24
N VAL A 536 -10.65 -5.30 7.39
CA VAL A 536 -11.33 -4.13 7.96
C VAL A 536 -10.90 -3.97 9.42
N HIS A 537 -10.77 -2.72 9.84
CA HIS A 537 -10.46 -2.34 11.21
C HIS A 537 -11.53 -1.39 11.75
N ASP A 538 -12.07 -1.72 12.93
CA ASP A 538 -13.04 -0.93 13.66
C ASP A 538 -12.31 0.00 14.65
N GLU A 539 -12.30 1.31 14.37
CA GLU A 539 -11.70 2.31 15.25
C GLU A 539 -12.58 2.63 16.47
N SER A 540 -13.87 2.25 16.45
CA SER A 540 -14.83 2.59 17.52
C SER A 540 -14.71 1.71 18.76
N ARG A 541 -14.29 0.45 18.60
CA ARG A 541 -14.25 -0.53 19.69
C ARG A 541 -13.10 -0.32 20.69
N GLY A 542 -12.11 0.50 20.34
CA GLY A 542 -10.86 0.59 21.11
C GLY A 542 -10.21 -0.79 21.30
N ASN A 543 -9.17 -0.88 22.13
CA ASN A 543 -8.53 -2.17 22.44
C ASN A 543 -9.30 -3.01 23.48
N ALA A 544 -10.60 -2.75 23.69
CA ALA A 544 -11.35 -3.25 24.85
C ALA A 544 -11.73 -4.74 24.75
N ASP A 545 -11.80 -5.31 23.54
CA ASP A 545 -12.25 -6.67 23.23
C ASP A 545 -11.18 -7.53 22.52
N GLY A 546 -9.91 -7.20 22.75
CA GLY A 546 -8.76 -8.01 22.36
C GLY A 546 -8.25 -7.76 20.94
N THR A 547 -9.14 -7.50 19.95
CA THR A 547 -8.77 -7.11 18.58
C THR A 547 -9.95 -6.43 17.88
N SER A 548 -9.67 -5.45 17.02
CA SER A 548 -10.67 -4.73 16.23
C SER A 548 -10.53 -4.93 14.71
N SER A 549 -9.80 -5.97 14.29
CA SER A 549 -9.59 -6.28 12.87
C SER A 549 -10.29 -7.57 12.46
N GLU A 550 -10.85 -7.55 11.25
CA GLU A 550 -11.66 -8.62 10.68
C GLU A 550 -11.27 -8.84 9.21
N LEU A 551 -11.45 -10.07 8.71
CA LEU A 551 -11.48 -10.39 7.29
C LEU A 551 -12.93 -10.51 6.85
N LEU A 552 -13.32 -9.70 5.87
CA LEU A 552 -14.62 -9.80 5.19
C LEU A 552 -14.51 -10.68 3.95
N VAL A 553 -15.53 -11.51 3.76
CA VAL A 553 -15.77 -12.25 2.52
C VAL A 553 -17.09 -11.76 1.94
N VAL A 554 -17.03 -11.15 0.77
CA VAL A 554 -18.18 -10.53 0.10
C VAL A 554 -18.40 -11.20 -1.25
N ASN A 555 -19.63 -11.58 -1.58
CA ASN A 555 -19.97 -12.06 -2.92
C ASN A 555 -19.74 -10.93 -3.94
N ALA A 556 -18.88 -11.17 -4.92
CA ALA A 556 -18.42 -10.13 -5.82
C ALA A 556 -19.50 -9.67 -6.82
N ARG A 557 -20.55 -10.48 -7.02
CA ARG A 557 -21.64 -10.19 -7.96
C ARG A 557 -22.68 -9.24 -7.37
N ASP A 558 -23.17 -9.52 -6.17
CA ASP A 558 -24.27 -8.77 -5.54
C ASP A 558 -23.85 -7.96 -4.29
N LEU A 559 -22.55 -7.95 -3.99
CA LEU A 559 -21.94 -7.26 -2.85
C LEU A 559 -22.53 -7.66 -1.49
N ARG A 560 -23.11 -8.85 -1.35
CA ARG A 560 -23.59 -9.35 -0.06
C ARG A 560 -22.44 -9.92 0.77
N SER A 561 -22.40 -9.57 2.04
CA SER A 561 -21.45 -10.16 2.99
C SER A 561 -21.80 -11.63 3.23
N GLU A 562 -20.86 -12.52 2.94
CA GLU A 562 -21.01 -13.98 3.11
C GLU A 562 -20.37 -14.44 4.41
N ALA A 563 -19.27 -13.82 4.83
CA ALA A 563 -18.61 -14.12 6.09
C ALA A 563 -17.86 -12.92 6.68
N THR A 564 -17.77 -12.89 8.01
CA THR A 564 -16.87 -12.02 8.75
C THR A 564 -16.07 -12.85 9.74
N VAL A 565 -14.75 -12.87 9.57
CA VAL A 565 -13.80 -13.61 10.41
C VAL A 565 -13.07 -12.62 11.31
N LYS A 566 -13.15 -12.78 12.63
CA LYS A 566 -12.35 -11.95 13.56
C LYS A 566 -10.90 -12.42 13.53
N LEU A 567 -9.94 -11.49 13.53
CA LEU A 567 -8.52 -11.81 13.54
C LEU A 567 -7.93 -11.71 14.96
N PRO A 568 -6.88 -12.45 15.30
CA PRO A 568 -6.26 -12.47 16.64
C PRO A 568 -5.34 -11.27 16.92
N GLY A 569 -5.10 -10.43 15.91
CA GLY A 569 -4.32 -9.21 16.05
C GLY A 569 -4.87 -8.07 15.21
N ARG A 570 -4.41 -6.85 15.51
CA ARG A 570 -4.67 -5.68 14.68
C ARG A 570 -3.94 -5.82 13.34
N VAL A 571 -4.63 -5.49 12.26
CA VAL A 571 -4.10 -5.43 10.91
C VAL A 571 -4.02 -3.95 10.49
N PRO A 572 -2.80 -3.37 10.35
CA PRO A 572 -2.62 -1.96 9.96
C PRO A 572 -3.18 -1.65 8.57
N ARG A 573 -3.34 -0.37 8.22
CA ARG A 573 -3.99 0.07 6.96
C ARG A 573 -3.19 -0.13 5.65
N ILE A 574 -1.93 -0.55 5.69
CA ILE A 574 -1.02 -0.34 4.54
C ILE A 574 -0.86 -1.58 3.64
N SER A 575 -0.95 -1.31 2.33
CA SER A 575 -0.53 -1.99 1.08
C SER A 575 -1.20 -3.28 0.57
N ARG A 576 -0.74 -3.67 -0.63
CA ARG A 576 -1.39 -4.48 -1.68
C ARG A 576 -1.39 -5.99 -1.42
N HIS A 577 -2.22 -6.71 -2.18
CA HIS A 577 -2.54 -8.12 -1.94
C HIS A 577 -2.17 -9.08 -3.07
N VAL A 578 -1.94 -10.33 -2.71
CA VAL A 578 -2.06 -11.48 -3.61
C VAL A 578 -2.88 -12.55 -2.92
N HIS A 579 -3.85 -13.13 -3.65
CA HIS A 579 -4.44 -14.41 -3.29
C HIS A 579 -3.80 -15.50 -4.16
N HIS A 580 -3.37 -16.60 -3.55
CA HIS A 580 -2.83 -17.76 -4.25
C HIS A 580 -3.44 -19.06 -3.72
N ARG A 581 -3.82 -19.98 -4.63
CA ARG A 581 -4.34 -21.31 -4.29
C ARG A 581 -3.21 -22.34 -4.31
N HIS A 582 -2.97 -23.00 -3.18
CA HIS A 582 -2.04 -24.14 -3.14
C HIS A 582 -2.45 -25.21 -4.16
N GLY A 583 -1.51 -25.64 -5.00
CA GLY A 583 -1.73 -26.71 -5.97
C GLY A 583 -2.33 -26.26 -7.31
N ALA A 584 -2.68 -24.98 -7.48
CA ALA A 584 -2.91 -24.40 -8.80
C ALA A 584 -1.53 -24.15 -9.46
N ALA A 585 -0.88 -25.24 -9.89
CA ALA A 585 0.01 -25.14 -11.04
C ALA A 585 -0.79 -24.47 -12.16
N ALA A 586 -0.16 -23.58 -12.93
CA ALA A 586 -0.69 -23.15 -14.20
C ALA A 586 -1.21 -24.40 -14.92
N THR A 587 -2.52 -24.51 -15.10
CA THR A 587 -3.12 -25.58 -15.89
C THR A 587 -2.72 -25.29 -17.33
N SER A 588 -1.53 -25.78 -17.70
CA SER A 588 -1.11 -25.94 -19.08
C SER A 588 -2.13 -26.88 -19.73
N PRO A 589 -2.83 -26.49 -20.80
CA PRO A 589 -3.63 -27.45 -21.55
C PRO A 589 -2.65 -28.46 -22.13
N ALA A 590 -2.82 -29.72 -21.71
CA ALA A 590 -2.06 -30.84 -22.25
C ALA A 590 -2.18 -30.84 -23.78
N ILE A 591 -1.05 -30.62 -24.46
CA ILE A 591 -0.91 -30.94 -25.87
C ILE A 591 -0.91 -32.46 -25.95
N ALA A 592 -2.07 -33.03 -26.32
CA ALA A 592 -2.16 -34.42 -26.73
C ALA A 592 -1.41 -34.58 -28.07
N SER A 593 -0.52 -35.56 -28.09
CA SER A 593 0.05 -36.17 -29.31
C SER A 593 -1.04 -36.77 -30.20
#